data_AF-A0A6L8GA04-F1
#
_entry.id   AF-A0A6L8GA04-F1
#
_cell.length_a   1.000
_cell.length_b   1.000
_cell.length_c   1.000
_cell.angle_alpha   90.00
_cell.angle_beta   90.00
_cell.angle_gamma   90.00
#
_symmetry.space_group_name_H-M   'P 1'
#
loop_
_entity.id
_entity.type
_entity.pdbx_description
1 polymer ?
#
loop_
_entity_poly.entity_id
_entity_poly.type
_entity_poly.pdbx_seq_one_letter_code
_entity_poly.pdbx_strand_id
1 'polypeptide(L)' 'PHDRLIAATLDDLRSARKRFLAVCGVDRCDATHAALNAGLVTHLCVDHALARALLDC' A
#
# COMPACT_ATOMS: atom_id res chain seq x y z
N PRO A 1 18.96 -7.39 5.37
CA PRO A 1 19.24 -5.95 5.12
C PRO A 1 18.33 -4.95 5.88
N HIS A 2 17.56 -5.35 6.90
CA HIS A 2 16.60 -4.48 7.60
C HIS A 2 17.07 -3.94 8.97
N ASP A 3 18.23 -4.37 9.48
CA ASP A 3 18.68 -4.11 10.86
C ASP A 3 19.06 -2.66 11.22
N ARG A 4 18.84 -1.69 10.32
CA ARG A 4 19.25 -0.29 10.53
C ARG A 4 18.11 0.73 10.50
N LEU A 5 16.86 0.27 10.43
CA LEU A 5 15.68 1.14 10.41
C LEU A 5 15.13 1.32 11.84
N ILE A 6 15.20 2.55 12.36
CA ILE A 6 14.35 2.95 13.48
C ILE A 6 13.01 3.37 12.87
N ALA A 7 12.08 2.43 12.77
CA ALA A 7 10.78 2.62 12.14
C ALA A 7 9.73 1.72 12.81
N ALA A 8 8.46 2.04 12.59
CA ALA A 8 7.37 1.13 12.92
C ALA A 8 7.51 -0.16 12.10
N THR A 9 7.33 -1.30 12.75
CA THR A 9 7.30 -2.60 12.07
C THR A 9 6.03 -2.74 11.24
N LEU A 10 5.98 -3.75 10.36
CA LEU A 10 4.75 -4.06 9.63
C LEU A 10 3.61 -4.50 10.57
N ASP A 11 3.93 -5.13 11.69
CA ASP A 11 2.94 -5.56 12.68
C ASP A 11 2.40 -4.36 13.47
N ASP A 12 3.24 -3.37 13.78
CA ASP A 12 2.80 -2.09 14.35
C ASP A 12 1.82 -1.40 13.41
N LEU A 13 2.16 -1.33 12.11
CA LEU A 13 1.25 -0.80 11.10
C LEU A 13 -0.06 -1.57 11.10
N ARG A 14 -0.04 -2.90 11.15
CA ARG A 14 -1.25 -3.74 11.14
C ARG A 14 -2.19 -3.49 12.32
N SER A 15 -1.65 -3.13 13.48
CA SER A 15 -2.44 -2.80 14.67
C SER A 15 -3.29 -1.52 14.50
N ALA A 16 -2.89 -0.64 13.58
CA ALA A 16 -3.62 0.60 13.34
C ALA A 16 -4.98 0.34 12.68
N ARG A 17 -6.05 0.82 13.33
CA ARG A 17 -7.43 0.68 12.83
C ARG A 17 -7.62 1.25 11.42
N LYS A 18 -6.98 2.38 11.12
CA LYS A 18 -7.05 3.06 9.82
C LYS A 18 -5.64 3.20 9.24
N ARG A 19 -5.47 2.74 8.00
CA ARG A 19 -4.21 2.77 7.25
C ARG A 19 -4.50 3.30 5.87
N PHE A 20 -4.05 4.52 5.62
CA PHE A 20 -4.32 5.23 4.39
C PHE A 20 -3.08 5.19 3.51
N LEU A 21 -3.23 4.72 2.27
CA LEU A 21 -2.20 4.76 1.25
C LEU A 21 -2.58 5.79 0.19
N ALA A 22 -1.67 6.71 -0.09
CA ALA A 22 -1.72 7.58 -1.26
C ALA A 22 -0.58 7.21 -2.21
N VAL A 23 -0.92 6.87 -3.45
CA VAL A 23 0.06 6.45 -4.46
C VAL A 23 -0.44 6.83 -5.85
N CYS A 24 0.47 7.20 -6.75
CA CYS A 24 0.20 7.53 -8.13
C CYS A 24 1.20 6.81 -9.04
N GLY A 25 0.87 6.71 -10.34
CA GLY A 25 1.70 6.04 -11.34
C GLY A 25 1.37 4.55 -11.50
N VAL A 26 1.20 4.12 -12.75
CA VAL A 26 0.84 2.75 -13.13
C VAL A 26 1.95 1.75 -12.84
N ASP A 27 3.21 2.20 -12.81
CA ASP A 27 4.39 1.41 -12.44
C ASP A 27 4.30 0.82 -11.02
N ARG A 28 3.42 1.36 -10.17
CA ARG A 28 3.21 0.92 -8.80
C ARG A 28 2.02 0.00 -8.61
N CYS A 29 1.39 -0.48 -9.70
CA CYS A 29 0.22 -1.35 -9.64
C CYS A 29 0.46 -2.59 -8.79
N ASP A 30 1.51 -3.35 -9.11
CA ASP A 30 1.85 -4.61 -8.41
C ASP A 30 2.16 -4.38 -6.94
N ALA A 31 2.92 -3.33 -6.63
CA ALA A 31 3.26 -2.98 -5.26
C ALA A 31 2.02 -2.56 -4.45
N THR A 32 1.09 -1.83 -5.09
CA THR A 32 -0.17 -1.40 -4.48
C THR A 32 -1.07 -2.62 -4.22
N HIS A 33 -1.17 -3.54 -5.18
CA HIS A 33 -1.89 -4.82 -5.02
C HIS A 33 -1.31 -5.66 -3.89
N ALA A 34 0.02 -5.79 -3.82
CA ALA A 34 0.69 -6.50 -2.75
C ALA A 34 0.40 -5.89 -1.36
N ALA A 35 0.39 -4.55 -1.26
CA ALA A 35 0.08 -3.86 -0.02
C ALA A 35 -1.39 -4.05 0.44
N LEU A 36 -2.33 -4.04 -0.52
CA LEU A 36 -3.74 -4.34 -0.27
C LEU A 36 -3.92 -5.79 0.22
N ASN A 37 -3.33 -6.76 -0.49
CA ASN A 37 -3.43 -8.18 -0.18
C ASN A 37 -2.72 -8.57 1.14
N ALA A 38 -1.61 -7.90 1.46
CA ALA A 38 -0.94 -8.05 2.75
C ALA A 38 -1.71 -7.41 3.92
N GLY A 39 -2.86 -6.80 3.63
CA GLY A 39 -3.72 -6.15 4.59
C GLY A 39 -3.07 -4.92 5.22
N LEU A 40 -2.13 -4.25 4.54
CA LEU A 40 -1.42 -3.07 5.06
C LEU A 40 -2.15 -1.75 4.80
N VAL A 41 -3.23 -1.80 4.04
CA VAL A 41 -4.02 -0.63 3.61
C VAL A 41 -5.49 -0.91 3.87
N THR A 42 -6.20 0.05 4.46
CA THR A 42 -7.66 -0.01 4.61
C THR A 42 -8.39 1.07 3.82
N HIS A 43 -7.68 2.12 3.42
CA HIS A 43 -8.21 3.23 2.62
C HIS A 43 -7.17 3.60 1.57
N LEU A 44 -7.61 3.79 0.32
CA LEU A 44 -6.73 4.00 -0.82
C LEU A 44 -7.10 5.29 -1.55
N CYS A 45 -6.09 6.10 -1.87
CA CYS A 45 -6.20 7.26 -2.76
C CYS A 45 -5.19 7.10 -3.90
N VAL A 46 -5.69 7.09 -5.13
CA VAL A 46 -4.91 6.87 -6.34
C VAL A 46 -5.34 7.81 -7.44
N ASP A 47 -4.45 8.04 -8.40
CA ASP A 47 -4.83 8.72 -9.65
C ASP A 47 -5.72 7.83 -10.52
N HIS A 48 -6.32 8.44 -11.56
CA HIS A 48 -7.25 7.74 -12.43
C HIS A 48 -6.61 6.59 -13.22
N ALA A 49 -5.36 6.74 -13.66
CA ALA A 49 -4.70 5.74 -14.49
C ALA A 49 -4.38 4.48 -13.67
N LEU A 50 -3.83 4.66 -12.47
CA LEU A 50 -3.58 3.57 -11.53
C LEU A 50 -4.88 2.94 -11.04
N ALA A 51 -5.94 3.74 -10.79
CA ALA A 51 -7.25 3.21 -10.43
C ALA A 51 -7.80 2.26 -11.51
N ARG A 52 -7.61 2.58 -12.80
CA ARG A 52 -8.00 1.68 -13.88
C ARG A 52 -7.15 0.43 -13.93
N ALA A 53 -5.83 0.58 -13.87
CA ALA A 53 -4.92 -0.58 -13.85
C ALA A 53 -5.24 -1.56 -12.71
N LEU A 54 -5.60 -1.07 -11.52
CA LEU A 54 -5.96 -1.91 -10.36
C LEU A 54 -7.27 -2.69 -10.53
N LEU A 55 -8.21 -2.19 -11.35
CA LEU A 55 -9.51 -2.84 -11.59
C LEU A 55 -9.44 -3.94 -12.66
N ASP A 56 -8.44 -3.87 -13.54
CA ASP A 56 -8.25 -4.82 -14.65
C ASP A 56 -7.36 -6.02 -14.27
N CYS A 57 -6.77 -6.00 -13.07
CA CYS A 57 -5.95 -7.08 -12.48
C CYS A 57 -6.78 -7.98 -11.57
#